data_AF-A0AAD6SQJ9-F1
#
_entry.id   AF-A0AAD6SQJ9-F1
#
_cell.length_a   1.000
_cell.length_b   1.000
_cell.length_c   1.000
_cell.angle_alpha   90.00
_cell.angle_beta   90.00
_cell.angle_gamma   90.00
#
_symmetry.space_group_name_H-M   'P 1'
#
loop_
_entity.id
_entity.type
_entity.pdbx_description
1 polymer ?
#
loop_
_entity_poly.entity_id
_entity_poly.type
_entity_poly.pdbx_seq_one_letter_code
_entity_poly.pdbx_strand_id
1 'polypeptide(L)'
;MAELIRKASARPGSPFPVVMPRSRSSLGGSSTSVALGTPTTTYSPYNKFSRSALARIAPLHPNRRTPPPPLPPPPPKPKTKKEKEREERWTEEMYEAVGGWDAWKLLSEAEQKAAKRAKWARELEGYED
;
A
#
# COMPACT_ATOMS: atom_id res chain seq x y z
N MET A 1 2.11 37.86 -34.00
CA MET A 1 1.40 36.60 -33.68
C MET A 1 0.21 36.82 -32.74
N ALA A 2 0.40 37.32 -31.51
CA ALA A 2 -0.69 37.48 -30.54
C ALA A 2 -1.86 38.39 -30.99
N GLU A 3 -1.57 39.48 -31.71
CA GLU A 3 -2.60 40.38 -32.26
C GLU A 3 -3.42 39.75 -33.40
N LEU A 4 -2.83 38.80 -34.15
CA LEU A 4 -3.56 38.06 -35.20
C LEU A 4 -4.62 37.14 -34.59
N ILE A 5 -4.25 36.45 -33.51
CA ILE A 5 -5.14 35.53 -32.78
C ILE A 5 -6.30 36.32 -32.16
N ARG A 6 -6.02 37.47 -31.56
CA ARG A 6 -7.03 38.33 -30.94
C ARG A 6 -8.08 38.81 -31.96
N LYS A 7 -7.63 39.18 -33.17
CA LYS A 7 -8.53 39.63 -34.24
C LYS A 7 -9.35 38.47 -34.84
N ALA A 8 -8.80 37.25 -34.89
CA ALA A 8 -9.51 36.08 -35.37
C ALA A 8 -10.62 35.63 -34.40
N SER A 9 -10.39 35.69 -33.09
CA SER A 9 -11.37 35.28 -32.07
C SER A 9 -12.47 36.32 -31.80
N ALA A 10 -12.28 37.58 -32.21
CA ALA A 10 -13.22 38.68 -31.94
C ALA A 10 -14.37 38.78 -32.95
N ARG A 11 -14.47 37.88 -33.94
CA ARG A 11 -15.55 37.89 -34.94
C ARG A 11 -16.78 37.16 -34.41
N PRO A 12 -18.00 37.70 -34.61
CA PRO A 12 -19.24 37.01 -34.24
C PRO A 12 -19.33 35.68 -35.01
N GLY A 13 -19.51 34.57 -34.29
CA GLY A 13 -19.52 33.20 -34.85
C GLY A 13 -18.18 32.45 -34.79
N SER A 14 -17.16 32.98 -34.10
CA SER A 14 -15.89 32.27 -33.86
C SER A 14 -16.10 31.01 -32.99
N PRO A 15 -15.57 29.83 -33.39
CA PRO A 15 -15.59 28.61 -32.57
C PRO A 15 -14.56 28.65 -31.43
N PHE A 16 -13.69 29.67 -31.40
CA PHE A 16 -12.67 29.84 -30.35
C PHE A 16 -13.23 30.61 -29.16
N PRO A 17 -13.02 30.13 -27.92
CA PRO A 17 -13.47 30.82 -26.72
C PRO A 17 -12.76 32.17 -26.58
N VAL A 18 -13.52 33.23 -26.34
CA VAL A 18 -12.99 34.56 -26.07
C VAL A 18 -12.34 34.54 -24.69
N VAL A 19 -11.01 34.41 -24.65
CA VAL A 19 -10.23 34.52 -23.42
C VAL A 19 -10.07 36.01 -23.10
N MET A 20 -10.99 36.55 -22.30
CA MET A 20 -10.83 37.88 -21.72
C MET A 20 -9.60 37.89 -20.79
N PRO A 21 -8.71 38.88 -20.86
CA PRO A 21 -7.61 39.00 -19.91
C PRO A 21 -8.20 39.30 -18.53
N ARG A 22 -8.17 38.32 -17.64
CA ARG A 22 -8.47 38.53 -16.21
C ARG A 22 -7.39 39.45 -15.66
N SER A 23 -7.75 40.68 -15.31
CA SER A 23 -6.91 41.55 -14.49
C SER A 23 -6.48 40.79 -13.24
N ARG A 24 -5.17 40.79 -12.99
CA ARG A 24 -4.54 40.10 -11.86
C ARG A 24 -5.01 40.74 -10.56
N SER A 25 -5.51 39.95 -9.64
CA SER A 25 -5.35 40.20 -8.21
C SER A 25 -4.83 38.93 -7.55
N SER A 26 -3.65 39.08 -6.97
CA SER A 26 -3.08 38.20 -5.97
C SER A 26 -4.03 38.05 -4.79
N LEU A 27 -3.99 36.87 -4.17
CA LEU A 27 -4.44 36.47 -2.82
C LEU A 27 -5.36 35.25 -2.90
N GLY A 28 -4.95 34.23 -2.15
CA GLY A 28 -5.58 32.93 -2.06
C GLY A 28 -7.04 32.98 -1.63
N GLY A 29 -7.73 31.89 -1.92
CA GLY A 29 -9.10 31.68 -1.48
C GLY A 29 -9.79 30.70 -2.41
N SER A 30 -9.77 29.44 -2.03
CA SER A 30 -10.69 28.40 -2.50
C SER A 30 -12.11 28.95 -2.43
N SER A 31 -12.58 29.49 -3.54
CA SER A 31 -13.94 29.97 -3.70
C SER A 31 -14.73 28.82 -4.30
N THR A 32 -15.47 28.13 -3.44
CA THR A 32 -16.62 27.31 -3.83
C THR A 32 -17.66 28.24 -4.47
N SER A 33 -17.49 28.56 -5.75
CA SER A 33 -18.56 29.09 -6.57
C SER A 33 -19.34 27.92 -7.12
N VAL A 34 -20.53 27.71 -6.56
CA VAL A 34 -21.60 26.91 -7.15
C VAL A 34 -22.07 27.63 -8.42
N ALA A 35 -21.27 27.54 -9.48
CA ALA A 35 -21.74 27.85 -10.82
C ALA A 35 -22.64 26.68 -11.24
N LEU A 36 -23.94 26.95 -11.36
CA LEU A 36 -24.93 26.10 -12.01
C LEU A 36 -24.64 26.04 -13.52
N GLY A 37 -23.47 25.52 -13.86
CA GLY A 37 -23.06 25.17 -15.21
C GLY A 37 -23.40 23.71 -15.43
N THR A 38 -24.04 23.42 -16.55
CA THR A 38 -24.17 22.06 -17.10
C THR A 38 -22.91 21.24 -16.81
N PRO A 39 -23.00 19.99 -16.33
CA PRO A 39 -21.81 19.18 -16.09
C PRO A 39 -21.13 18.97 -17.44
N THR A 40 -20.13 19.80 -17.74
CA THR A 40 -19.21 19.51 -18.82
C THR A 40 -18.53 18.24 -18.39
N THR A 41 -18.94 17.12 -19.00
CA THR A 41 -18.29 15.82 -18.83
C THR A 41 -16.90 15.97 -19.42
N THR A 42 -16.01 16.56 -18.62
CA THR A 42 -14.61 16.72 -18.95
C THR A 42 -14.08 15.31 -18.85
N TYR A 43 -13.80 14.71 -20.01
CA TYR A 43 -13.26 13.37 -20.10
C TYR A 43 -11.91 13.36 -19.39
N SER A 44 -11.93 12.94 -18.13
CA SER A 44 -10.75 12.75 -17.31
C SER A 44 -10.64 11.24 -17.06
N PRO A 45 -9.48 10.62 -17.37
CA PRO A 45 -9.26 9.21 -17.06
C PRO A 45 -9.42 8.92 -15.56
N TYR A 46 -9.28 9.95 -14.71
CA TYR A 46 -9.46 9.88 -13.27
C TYR A 46 -10.91 9.77 -12.82
N ASN A 47 -11.90 10.06 -13.67
CA ASN A 47 -13.33 9.93 -13.32
C ASN A 47 -13.78 8.48 -13.14
N LYS A 48 -13.00 7.50 -13.62
CA LYS A 48 -13.27 6.07 -13.40
C LYS A 48 -12.89 5.60 -11.98
N PHE A 49 -12.15 6.42 -11.24
CA PHE A 49 -11.63 6.08 -9.92
C PHE A 49 -12.41 6.82 -8.83
N SER A 50 -12.57 6.16 -7.68
CA SER A 50 -13.17 6.81 -6.51
C SER A 50 -12.29 7.94 -6.00
N ARG A 51 -12.90 8.93 -5.31
CA ARG A 51 -12.14 10.00 -4.64
C ARG A 51 -11.09 9.46 -3.67
N SER A 52 -11.36 8.33 -3.01
CA SER A 52 -10.41 7.66 -2.11
C SER A 52 -9.24 7.03 -2.88
N ALA A 53 -9.48 6.43 -4.05
CA ALA A 53 -8.42 5.91 -4.92
C ALA A 53 -7.53 7.06 -5.45
N LEU A 54 -8.14 8.17 -5.88
CA LEU A 54 -7.42 9.35 -6.35
C LEU A 54 -6.62 10.04 -5.23
N ALA A 55 -7.08 10.01 -3.98
CA ALA A 55 -6.35 10.56 -2.84
C ALA A 55 -5.07 9.78 -2.49
N ARG A 56 -4.99 8.49 -2.87
CA ARG A 56 -3.77 7.68 -2.71
C ARG A 56 -2.74 7.97 -3.79
N ILE A 57 -3.16 8.53 -4.91
CA ILE A 57 -2.25 9.01 -5.94
C ILE A 57 -1.64 10.31 -5.40
N ALA A 58 -0.36 10.24 -5.09
CA ALA A 58 0.43 11.40 -4.72
C ALA A 58 0.17 12.55 -5.72
N PRO A 59 -0.28 13.74 -5.26
CA PRO A 59 -0.45 14.90 -6.13
C PRO A 59 0.84 15.15 -6.92
N LEU A 60 0.78 15.13 -8.25
CA LEU A 60 1.94 15.22 -9.14
C LEU A 60 2.64 16.57 -8.93
N HIS A 61 3.61 16.64 -8.02
CA HIS A 61 4.40 17.84 -7.80
C HIS A 61 5.59 17.80 -8.78
N PRO A 62 5.89 18.87 -9.52
CA PRO A 62 7.03 18.94 -10.45
C PRO A 62 8.41 18.67 -9.81
N ASN A 63 8.49 18.63 -8.48
CA ASN A 63 9.69 18.38 -7.67
C ASN A 63 9.53 17.16 -6.74
N ARG A 64 8.72 16.14 -7.11
CA ARG A 64 8.68 14.88 -6.37
C ARG A 64 9.92 14.05 -6.69
N ARG A 65 10.93 14.16 -5.80
CA ARG A 65 11.88 13.06 -5.59
C ARG A 65 11.08 11.77 -5.42
N THR A 66 11.56 10.68 -6.03
CA THR A 66 11.04 9.34 -5.79
C THR A 66 10.77 9.18 -4.30
N PRO A 67 9.57 8.69 -3.88
CA PRO A 67 9.36 8.48 -2.45
C PRO A 67 10.54 7.66 -1.92
N PRO A 68 11.09 8.01 -0.74
CA PRO A 68 12.19 7.25 -0.18
C PRO A 68 11.79 5.77 -0.14
N PRO A 69 12.74 4.85 -0.41
CA PRO A 69 12.43 3.43 -0.38
C PRO A 69 11.80 3.08 0.98
N PRO A 70 10.85 2.13 0.99
CA PRO A 70 10.31 1.64 2.25
C PRO A 70 11.45 1.16 3.15
N LEU A 71 11.33 1.41 4.46
CA LEU A 71 12.30 0.93 5.43
C LEU A 71 12.37 -0.60 5.36
N PRO A 72 13.56 -1.20 5.58
CA PRO A 72 13.68 -2.66 5.66
C PRO A 72 12.78 -3.20 6.78
N PRO A 73 12.25 -4.44 6.64
CA PRO A 73 11.45 -5.05 7.68
C PRO A 73 12.24 -5.10 9.00
N PRO A 74 11.57 -4.92 10.15
CA PRO A 74 12.25 -5.02 11.43
C PRO A 74 12.89 -6.40 11.59
N PRO A 75 14.04 -6.51 12.28
CA PRO A 75 14.66 -7.79 12.54
C PRO A 75 13.68 -8.72 13.28
N PRO A 76 13.76 -10.04 13.06
CA PRO A 76 12.97 -11.01 13.81
C PRO A 76 13.11 -10.75 15.30
N LYS A 77 11.98 -10.64 16.00
CA LYS A 77 12.00 -10.43 17.45
C LYS A 77 12.71 -11.63 18.09
N PRO A 78 13.60 -11.41 19.08
CA PRO A 78 14.14 -12.53 19.85
C PRO A 78 12.97 -13.27 20.49
N LYS A 79 13.01 -14.62 20.45
CA LYS A 79 11.97 -15.45 21.04
C LYS A 79 11.78 -15.05 22.50
N THR A 80 10.54 -14.81 22.89
CA THR A 80 10.26 -14.43 24.29
C THR A 80 10.60 -15.60 25.22
N LYS A 81 10.94 -15.33 26.49
CA LYS A 81 11.27 -16.39 27.46
C LYS A 81 10.19 -17.48 27.52
N LYS A 82 8.92 -17.08 27.47
CA LYS A 82 7.75 -17.97 27.44
C LYS A 82 7.67 -18.84 26.18
N GLU A 83 8.08 -18.29 25.04
CA GLU A 83 8.12 -19.01 23.77
C GLU A 83 9.25 -20.04 23.76
N LYS A 84 10.40 -19.70 24.35
CA LYS A 84 11.53 -20.61 24.48
C LYS A 84 11.23 -21.79 25.42
N GLU A 85 10.63 -21.54 26.58
CA GLU A 85 10.21 -22.58 27.52
C GLU A 85 9.18 -23.54 26.89
N ARG A 86 8.29 -23.01 26.03
CA ARG A 86 7.33 -23.83 25.29
C ARG A 86 8.02 -24.73 24.26
N GLU A 87 8.99 -24.21 23.53
CA GLU A 87 9.77 -25.02 22.58
C GLU A 87 10.62 -26.08 23.28
N GLU A 88 11.24 -25.75 24.41
CA GLU A 88 12.01 -26.69 25.23
C GLU A 88 11.10 -27.82 25.73
N ARG A 89 9.90 -27.49 26.24
CA ARG A 89 8.90 -28.48 26.63
C ARG A 89 8.48 -29.38 25.46
N TRP A 90 8.25 -28.82 24.27
CA TRP A 90 7.95 -29.64 23.10
C TRP A 90 9.09 -30.57 22.71
N THR A 91 10.34 -30.14 22.86
CA THR A 91 11.49 -31.02 22.61
C THR A 91 11.61 -32.15 23.63
N GLU A 92 11.39 -31.87 24.91
CA GLU A 92 11.39 -32.89 25.97
C GLU A 92 10.28 -33.92 25.77
N GLU A 93 9.06 -33.48 25.47
CA GLU A 93 7.94 -34.38 25.18
C GLU A 93 8.19 -35.25 23.94
N MET A 94 8.93 -34.74 22.96
CA MET A 94 9.33 -35.52 21.78
C MET A 94 10.41 -36.55 22.09
N TYR A 95 11.38 -36.22 22.96
CA TYR A 95 12.37 -37.18 23.42
C TYR A 95 11.68 -38.28 24.23
N GLU A 96 10.77 -37.93 25.13
CA GLU A 96 10.03 -38.89 25.95
C GLU A 96 9.15 -39.82 25.11
N ALA A 97 8.42 -39.29 24.11
CA ALA A 97 7.58 -40.09 23.23
C ALA A 97 8.34 -41.14 22.40
N VAL A 98 9.63 -40.89 22.13
CA VAL A 98 10.50 -41.81 21.38
C VAL A 98 11.26 -42.78 22.30
N GLY A 99 11.13 -42.64 23.62
CA GLY A 99 11.81 -43.48 24.61
C GLY A 99 13.11 -42.89 25.14
N GLY A 100 13.26 -41.57 25.08
CA GLY A 100 14.39 -40.81 25.59
C GLY A 100 15.27 -40.21 24.50
N TRP A 101 16.25 -39.42 24.93
CA TRP A 101 17.21 -38.73 24.06
C TRP A 101 18.07 -39.70 23.23
N ASP A 102 18.42 -40.85 23.79
CA ASP A 102 19.25 -41.85 23.11
C ASP A 102 18.49 -42.54 21.98
N ALA A 103 17.22 -42.89 22.21
CA ALA A 103 16.33 -43.42 21.17
C ALA A 103 16.05 -42.37 20.08
N TRP A 104 15.90 -41.09 20.47
CA TRP A 104 15.73 -39.99 19.52
C TRP A 104 16.91 -39.84 18.56
N LYS A 105 18.15 -39.97 19.04
CA LYS A 105 19.35 -39.87 18.21
C LYS A 105 19.54 -41.03 17.24
N LEU A 106 18.95 -42.19 17.55
CA LEU A 106 19.01 -43.37 16.70
C LEU A 106 18.03 -43.30 15.51
N LEU A 107 17.03 -42.42 15.58
CA LEU A 107 16.15 -42.13 14.44
C LEU A 107 16.93 -41.45 13.32
N SER A 108 16.56 -41.74 12.07
CA SER A 108 17.10 -41.02 10.93
C SER A 108 16.71 -39.53 10.98
N GLU A 109 17.54 -38.66 10.40
CA GLU A 109 17.26 -37.21 10.35
C GLU A 109 15.90 -36.89 9.68
N ALA A 110 15.47 -37.74 8.74
CA ALA A 110 14.19 -37.64 8.08
C ALA A 110 13.02 -37.89 9.04
N GLU A 111 13.12 -38.92 9.88
CA GLU A 111 12.10 -39.27 10.88
C GLU A 111 12.06 -38.23 12.01
N GLN A 112 13.22 -37.76 12.46
CA GLN A 112 13.30 -36.68 13.44
C GLN A 112 12.63 -35.40 12.92
N LYS A 113 12.85 -35.05 11.65
CA LYS A 113 12.24 -33.89 11.00
C LYS A 113 10.74 -34.07 10.78
N ALA A 114 10.30 -35.26 10.40
CA ALA A 114 8.89 -35.58 10.24
C ALA A 114 8.14 -35.49 11.59
N ALA A 115 8.71 -36.04 12.65
CA ALA A 115 8.15 -35.97 13.99
C ALA A 115 8.07 -34.51 14.49
N LYS A 116 9.12 -33.70 14.27
CA LYS A 116 9.11 -32.27 14.64
C LYS A 116 8.04 -31.50 13.86
N ARG A 117 7.93 -31.76 12.56
CA ARG A 117 6.91 -31.14 11.70
C ARG A 117 5.50 -31.56 12.10
N ALA A 118 5.29 -32.84 12.46
CA ALA A 118 4.00 -33.35 12.92
C ALA A 118 3.60 -32.73 14.26
N LYS A 119 4.53 -32.61 15.22
CA LYS A 119 4.31 -31.92 16.50
C LYS A 119 3.95 -30.46 16.27
N TRP A 120 4.69 -29.75 15.42
CA TRP A 120 4.38 -28.37 15.06
C TRP A 120 3.03 -28.23 14.36
N ALA A 121 2.73 -29.07 13.37
CA ALA A 121 1.45 -29.01 12.67
C ALA A 121 0.27 -29.18 13.64
N ARG A 122 0.35 -30.18 14.53
CA ARG A 122 -0.69 -30.46 15.52
C ARG A 122 -0.94 -29.31 16.49
N GLU A 123 0.10 -28.59 16.89
CA GLU A 123 0.01 -27.53 17.90
C GLU A 123 -0.25 -26.14 17.28
N LEU A 124 0.17 -25.88 16.04
CA LEU A 124 -0.07 -24.60 15.35
C LEU A 124 -1.44 -24.55 14.66
N GLU A 125 -2.03 -25.70 14.32
CA GLU A 125 -3.37 -25.79 13.69
C GLU A 125 -4.50 -25.25 14.59
N GLY A 126 -4.26 -25.11 15.90
CA GLY A 126 -5.21 -24.50 16.85
C GLY A 126 -4.95 -23.03 17.21
N TYR A 127 -4.07 -22.33 16.51
CA TYR A 127 -3.65 -20.94 16.84
C TYR A 127 -4.09 -19.88 15.80
N GLU A 128 -4.85 -20.28 14.78
CA GLU A 128 -5.40 -19.44 13.69
C GLU A 128 -6.94 -19.24 13.80
N ASP A 129 -7.49 -19.26 15.02
CA ASP A 129 -8.87 -18.80 15.34
C ASP A 129 -8.85 -17.62 16.32
#